data_AF-A0A1Y1UZ55-F1
#
_entry.id   AF-A0A1Y1UZ55-F1
#
_cell.length_a   1.000
_cell.length_b   1.000
_cell.length_c   1.000
_cell.angle_alpha   90.00
_cell.angle_beta   90.00
_cell.angle_gamma   90.00
#
_symmetry.space_group_name_H-M   'P 1'
#
loop_
_entity.id
_entity.type
_entity.pdbx_description
1 polymer ?
#
loop_
_entity_poly.entity_id
_entity_poly.type
_entity_poly.pdbx_seq_one_letter_code
_entity_poly.pdbx_strand_id
1 'polypeptide(L)'
;MQPLIIRDLVQGLESKCFTDENNELCPFSIYAITLTGEDEALSDTCKSKKCTESLIKSFKEINVDRFAAYENLSFTTESYTYQDINSIKNSISFLESDKCKSSHETSDAGDYITTKITTVLLPLLIL
;
A
#
# COMPACT_ATOMS: atom_id res chain seq x y z
N MET A 1 -19.39 -12.43 17.13
CA MET A 1 -18.02 -11.97 16.86
C MET A 1 -17.90 -10.54 17.38
N GLN A 2 -16.89 -10.22 18.19
CA GLN A 2 -16.74 -8.89 18.80
C GLN A 2 -16.60 -7.80 17.70
N PRO A 3 -17.20 -6.61 17.84
CA PRO A 3 -17.17 -5.57 16.79
C PRO A 3 -15.76 -5.16 16.35
N LEU A 4 -14.80 -5.14 17.28
CA LEU A 4 -13.39 -4.84 16.98
C LEU A 4 -12.75 -5.89 16.05
N ILE A 5 -13.11 -7.17 16.20
CA ILE A 5 -12.61 -8.27 15.38
C ILE A 5 -13.20 -8.20 13.97
N ILE A 6 -14.49 -7.87 13.84
CA ILE A 6 -15.13 -7.68 12.53
C ILE A 6 -14.48 -6.49 11.81
N ARG A 7 -14.29 -5.37 12.51
CA ARG A 7 -13.65 -4.17 11.95
C ARG A 7 -12.25 -4.50 11.46
N ASP A 8 -11.49 -5.23 12.27
CA ASP A 8 -10.15 -5.62 11.88
C ASP A 8 -10.13 -6.53 10.64
N LEU A 9 -11.00 -7.55 10.60
CA LEU A 9 -11.11 -8.40 9.42
C LEU A 9 -11.39 -7.59 8.16
N VAL A 10 -12.30 -6.61 8.25
CA VAL A 10 -12.61 -5.71 7.13
C VAL A 10 -11.39 -4.88 6.73
N GLN A 11 -10.70 -4.26 7.69
CA GLN A 11 -9.49 -3.47 7.42
C GLN A 11 -8.36 -4.31 6.80
N GLY A 12 -8.17 -5.54 7.28
CA GLY A 12 -7.21 -6.49 6.72
C GLY A 12 -7.56 -6.96 5.31
N LEU A 13 -8.85 -6.96 4.95
CA LEU A 13 -9.28 -7.22 3.56
C LEU A 13 -9.13 -5.97 2.69
N GLU A 14 -9.44 -4.79 3.22
CA GLU A 14 -9.27 -3.52 2.51
C GLU A 14 -7.80 -3.25 2.16
N SER A 15 -6.87 -3.55 3.08
CA SER A 15 -5.44 -3.35 2.85
C SER A 15 -4.84 -4.22 1.75
N LYS A 16 -5.52 -5.31 1.38
CA LYS A 16 -5.17 -6.17 0.23
C LYS A 16 -5.64 -5.58 -1.11
N CYS A 17 -6.43 -4.53 -1.08
CA CYS A 17 -7.07 -3.95 -2.26
C CYS A 17 -6.67 -2.49 -2.49
N PHE A 18 -5.66 -1.98 -1.78
CA PHE A 18 -5.18 -0.63 -2.04
C PHE A 18 -4.57 -0.57 -3.45
N THR A 19 -4.83 0.55 -4.11
CA THR A 19 -4.34 0.80 -5.45
C THR A 19 -3.61 2.13 -5.53
N ASP A 20 -2.64 2.19 -6.43
CA ASP A 20 -1.88 3.38 -6.75
C ASP A 20 -2.71 4.36 -7.61
N GLU A 21 -2.06 5.40 -8.11
CA GLU A 21 -2.61 6.42 -8.99
C GLU A 21 -3.12 5.86 -10.33
N ASN A 22 -2.60 4.72 -10.78
CA ASN A 22 -2.93 4.07 -12.06
C ASN A 22 -3.94 2.92 -11.92
N ASN A 23 -4.49 2.70 -10.72
CA ASN A 23 -5.34 1.57 -10.36
C ASN A 23 -4.63 0.21 -10.34
N GLU A 24 -3.31 0.20 -10.23
CA GLU A 24 -2.53 -1.01 -9.97
C GLU A 24 -2.46 -1.29 -8.47
N LEU A 25 -2.34 -2.56 -8.08
CA LEU A 25 -2.27 -2.92 -6.66
C LEU A 25 -1.01 -2.35 -6.00
N CYS A 26 -1.18 -1.78 -4.81
CA CYS A 26 -0.06 -1.28 -4.04
C CYS A 26 0.91 -2.41 -3.66
N PRO A 27 2.23 -2.15 -3.61
CA PRO A 27 3.23 -3.15 -3.22
C PRO A 27 2.91 -3.84 -1.88
N PHE A 28 2.48 -3.09 -0.86
CA PHE A 28 2.04 -3.68 0.41
C PHE A 28 0.81 -4.59 0.26
N SER A 29 -0.14 -4.24 -0.62
CA SER A 29 -1.31 -5.07 -0.90
C SER A 29 -0.91 -6.38 -1.57
N ILE A 30 0.04 -6.34 -2.51
CA ILE A 30 0.60 -7.54 -3.14
C ILE A 30 1.23 -8.43 -2.07
N TYR A 31 2.11 -7.88 -1.23
CA TYR A 31 2.70 -8.60 -0.10
C TYR A 31 1.64 -9.21 0.83
N ALA A 32 0.60 -8.47 1.21
CA ALA A 32 -0.46 -8.96 2.09
C ALA A 32 -1.30 -10.10 1.46
N ILE A 33 -1.31 -10.22 0.13
CA ILE A 33 -1.98 -11.31 -0.59
C ILE A 33 -1.04 -12.51 -0.76
N THR A 34 0.18 -12.27 -1.23
CA THR A 34 1.10 -13.33 -1.68
C THR A 34 2.08 -13.79 -0.61
N LEU A 35 2.30 -12.98 0.42
CA LEU A 35 3.33 -13.16 1.45
C LEU A 35 4.76 -13.18 0.87
N THR A 36 4.99 -12.46 -0.23
CA THR A 36 6.29 -12.36 -0.91
C THR A 36 6.77 -10.92 -0.96
N GLY A 37 8.09 -10.71 -0.87
CA GLY A 37 8.69 -9.38 -1.02
C GLY A 37 8.59 -8.49 0.23
N GLU A 38 8.56 -9.10 1.42
CA GLU A 38 8.44 -8.40 2.71
C GLU A 38 9.46 -7.25 2.86
N ASP A 39 10.72 -7.51 2.52
CA ASP A 39 11.84 -6.58 2.69
C ASP A 39 11.64 -5.26 1.91
N GLU A 40 10.96 -5.33 0.76
CA GLU A 40 10.80 -4.21 -0.16
C GLU A 40 9.38 -3.63 -0.15
N ALA A 41 8.37 -4.40 0.27
CA ALA A 41 6.96 -4.02 0.17
C ALA A 41 6.66 -2.65 0.82
N LEU A 42 7.25 -2.38 1.98
CA LEU A 42 7.05 -1.11 2.68
C LEU A 42 7.76 0.05 1.96
N SER A 43 9.00 -0.16 1.48
CA SER A 43 9.74 0.87 0.76
C SER A 43 9.20 1.13 -0.64
N ASP A 44 8.69 0.11 -1.32
CA ASP A 44 8.10 0.26 -2.66
C ASP A 44 6.73 0.92 -2.60
N THR A 45 6.00 0.73 -1.49
CA THR A 45 4.75 1.48 -1.23
C THR A 45 4.99 3.00 -1.26
N CYS A 46 6.18 3.46 -0.86
CA CYS A 46 6.59 4.86 -0.95
C CYS A 46 6.63 5.41 -2.38
N LYS A 47 6.64 4.58 -3.42
CA LYS A 47 6.63 5.08 -4.80
C LYS A 47 5.29 5.72 -5.17
N SER A 48 4.21 5.32 -4.51
CA SER A 48 2.88 5.88 -4.73
C SER A 48 2.42 6.69 -3.52
N LYS A 49 2.01 7.94 -3.75
CA LYS A 49 1.46 8.81 -2.71
C LYS A 49 0.17 8.21 -2.17
N LYS A 50 -0.72 7.77 -3.07
CA LYS A 50 -2.01 7.18 -2.72
C LYS A 50 -1.82 5.89 -1.91
N CYS A 51 -0.88 5.02 -2.30
CA CYS A 51 -0.58 3.81 -1.54
C CYS A 51 -0.03 4.13 -0.15
N THR A 52 0.91 5.08 -0.07
CA THR A 52 1.51 5.52 1.20
C THR A 52 0.47 6.07 2.16
N GLU A 53 -0.39 6.99 1.70
CA GLU A 53 -1.44 7.60 2.53
C GLU A 53 -2.49 6.58 2.97
N SER A 54 -2.87 5.65 2.08
CA SER A 54 -3.83 4.58 2.40
C SER A 54 -3.28 3.64 3.47
N LEU A 55 -2.01 3.26 3.36
CA LEU A 55 -1.36 2.38 4.32
C LEU A 55 -1.18 3.06 5.69
N ILE A 56 -0.74 4.33 5.72
CA ILE A 56 -0.65 5.11 6.97
C ILE A 56 -2.01 5.17 7.67
N LYS A 57 -3.08 5.45 6.92
CA LYS A 57 -4.44 5.50 7.47
C LYS A 57 -4.82 4.15 8.09
N SER A 58 -4.61 3.05 7.37
CA SER A 58 -4.91 1.71 7.88
C SER A 58 -4.11 1.38 9.15
N PHE A 59 -2.81 1.67 9.17
CA PHE A 59 -1.96 1.39 10.33
C PHE A 59 -2.30 2.23 11.56
N LYS A 60 -2.75 3.48 11.38
CA LYS A 60 -3.19 4.34 12.49
C LYS A 60 -4.49 3.87 13.15
N GLU A 61 -5.29 3.07 12.44
CA GLU A 61 -6.50 2.47 13.00
C GLU A 61 -6.19 1.23 13.86
N ILE A 62 -4.95 0.74 13.84
CA ILE A 62 -4.47 -0.35 14.71
C ILE A 62 -4.07 0.22 16.07
N ASN A 63 -4.74 -0.20 17.13
CA ASN A 63 -4.48 0.24 18.50
C ASN A 63 -4.33 -0.94 19.47
N VAL A 64 -3.93 -0.64 20.72
CA VAL A 64 -3.72 -1.65 21.77
C VAL A 64 -4.99 -2.44 22.10
N ASP A 65 -6.16 -1.78 22.05
CA ASP A 65 -7.45 -2.42 22.38
C ASP A 65 -7.78 -3.53 21.38
N ARG A 66 -7.35 -3.37 20.12
CA ARG A 66 -7.50 -4.42 19.10
C ARG A 66 -6.70 -5.67 19.47
N PHE A 67 -5.45 -5.52 19.91
CA PHE A 67 -4.63 -6.66 20.32
C PHE A 67 -5.22 -7.37 21.53
N ALA A 68 -5.65 -6.61 22.54
CA ALA A 68 -6.34 -7.17 23.71
C ALA A 68 -7.64 -7.89 23.33
N ALA A 69 -8.37 -7.43 22.32
CA ALA A 69 -9.57 -8.12 21.84
C ALA A 69 -9.25 -9.51 21.25
N TYR A 70 -8.13 -9.64 20.53
CA TYR A 70 -7.69 -10.94 20.00
C TYR A 70 -7.21 -11.88 21.09
N GLU A 71 -6.40 -11.43 22.06
CA GLU A 71 -5.90 -12.29 23.16
C GLU A 71 -7.02 -12.95 23.98
N ASN A 72 -8.18 -12.29 24.05
CA ASN A 72 -9.35 -12.79 24.77
C ASN A 72 -10.16 -13.84 23.98
N LEU A 73 -9.75 -14.19 22.75
CA LEU A 73 -10.45 -15.19 21.94
C LEU A 73 -9.97 -16.59 22.26
N SER A 74 -10.90 -17.53 22.36
CA SER A 74 -10.59 -18.93 22.70
C SER A 74 -9.79 -19.70 21.64
N PHE A 75 -9.58 -19.10 20.47
CA PHE A 75 -8.91 -19.72 19.32
C PHE A 75 -7.56 -19.08 18.98
N THR A 76 -7.14 -18.07 19.73
CA THR A 76 -5.79 -17.48 19.64
C THR A 76 -4.94 -18.02 20.77
N THR A 77 -3.75 -18.53 20.45
CA THR A 77 -2.81 -19.10 21.44
C THR A 77 -1.66 -18.17 21.78
N GLU A 78 -1.52 -17.07 21.03
CA GLU A 78 -0.41 -16.12 21.16
C GLU A 78 -0.88 -14.82 21.80
N SER A 79 -0.08 -14.32 22.75
CA SER A 79 -0.19 -12.97 23.27
C SER A 79 0.62 -12.03 22.39
N TYR A 80 0.07 -10.86 22.08
CA TYR A 80 0.78 -9.87 21.31
C TYR A 80 1.83 -9.17 22.17
N THR A 81 3.03 -9.04 21.63
CA THR A 81 4.12 -8.40 22.34
C THR A 81 4.07 -6.88 22.15
N TYR A 82 4.66 -6.14 23.09
CA TYR A 82 4.90 -4.71 22.90
C TYR A 82 5.75 -4.43 21.64
N GLN A 83 6.56 -5.40 21.22
CA GLN A 83 7.36 -5.32 20.00
C GLN A 83 6.48 -5.27 18.75
N ASP A 84 5.37 -6.01 18.70
CA ASP A 84 4.45 -6.00 17.55
C ASP A 84 3.80 -4.63 17.36
N ILE A 85 3.36 -4.02 18.48
CA ILE A 85 2.83 -2.65 18.49
C ILE A 85 3.89 -1.65 18.03
N ASN A 86 5.15 -1.84 18.47
CA ASN A 86 6.24 -0.95 18.12
C ASN A 86 6.65 -1.09 16.65
N SER A 87 6.57 -2.29 16.07
CA SER A 87 6.80 -2.52 14.64
C SER A 87 5.84 -1.68 13.79
N ILE A 88 4.55 -1.65 14.12
CA ILE A 88 3.56 -0.82 13.40
C ILE A 88 3.90 0.67 13.51
N LYS A 89 4.27 1.14 14.71
CA LYS A 89 4.70 2.53 14.91
C LYS A 89 5.93 2.88 14.08
N ASN A 90 6.89 1.97 14.00
CA ASN A 90 8.09 2.14 13.19
C ASN A 90 7.74 2.20 11.70
N SER A 91 6.83 1.35 11.23
CA SER A 91 6.34 1.40 9.85
C SER A 91 5.64 2.72 9.53
N ILE A 92 4.77 3.22 10.42
CA ILE A 92 4.13 4.54 10.26
C ILE A 92 5.20 5.64 10.19
N SER A 93 6.16 5.64 11.11
CA SER A 93 7.25 6.63 11.15
C SER A 93 8.08 6.61 9.87
N PHE A 94 8.38 5.42 9.33
CA PHE A 94 9.05 5.28 8.05
C PHE A 94 8.21 5.84 6.89
N LEU A 95 6.93 5.51 6.82
CA LEU A 95 6.02 5.99 5.77
C LEU A 95 5.82 7.53 5.83
N GLU A 96 5.85 8.10 7.02
CA GLU A 96 5.75 9.55 7.23
C GLU A 96 7.08 10.29 7.02
N SER A 97 8.20 9.58 6.90
CA SER A 97 9.52 10.18 6.74
C SER A 97 9.68 10.91 5.41
N ASP A 98 10.55 11.92 5.40
CA ASP A 98 10.91 12.64 4.18
C ASP A 98 11.54 11.71 3.14
N LYS A 99 12.23 10.65 3.58
CA LYS A 99 12.77 9.61 2.70
C LYS A 99 11.65 8.96 1.89
N CYS A 100 10.61 8.45 2.55
CA CYS A 100 9.47 7.83 1.86
C CYS A 100 8.76 8.84 0.94
N LYS A 101 8.46 10.03 1.46
CA LYS A 101 7.77 11.09 0.71
C LYS A 101 8.54 11.56 -0.53
N SER A 102 9.87 11.60 -0.45
CA SER A 102 10.73 11.97 -1.58
C SER A 102 10.78 10.92 -2.70
N SER A 103 10.40 9.67 -2.39
CA SER A 103 10.32 8.58 -3.35
C SER A 103 8.99 8.51 -4.10
N HIS A 104 8.01 9.35 -3.74
CA HIS A 104 6.74 9.43 -4.45
C HIS A 104 7.02 9.76 -5.92
N GLU A 105 6.79 8.79 -6.80
CA GLU A 105 6.85 9.01 -8.23
C GLU A 105 5.65 9.90 -8.57
N THR A 106 5.94 11.12 -9.03
CA THR A 106 4.91 11.86 -9.74
C THR A 106 4.60 11.03 -10.97
N SER A 107 3.33 10.68 -11.16
CA SER A 107 2.84 10.21 -12.44
C SER A 107 3.07 11.34 -13.45
N ASP A 108 4.30 11.44 -13.97
CA ASP A 108 4.57 12.07 -15.23
C ASP A 108 3.80 11.21 -16.23
N ALA A 109 2.54 11.61 -16.47
CA ALA A 109 1.90 11.35 -17.74
C ALA A 109 2.84 11.97 -18.77
N GLY A 110 3.79 11.15 -19.25
CA GLY A 110 4.92 11.62 -20.01
C GLY A 110 4.45 12.45 -21.18
N ASP A 111 4.86 13.72 -21.17
CA ASP A 111 4.91 14.62 -22.32
C ASP A 111 6.03 14.15 -23.29
N TYR A 112 5.95 12.88 -23.70
CA TYR A 112 6.95 12.19 -24.52
C TYR A 112 6.30 11.34 -25.61
N ILE A 113 5.29 11.89 -26.28
CA ILE A 113 5.03 11.57 -27.69
C ILE A 113 4.99 12.89 -28.48
N THR A 114 6.05 13.69 -28.35
CA THR A 114 6.50 14.51 -29.49
C THR A 114 7.45 13.66 -30.33
N THR A 115 7.01 12.45 -30.69
CA THR A 115 7.63 11.72 -31.79
C THR A 115 7.36 12.59 -33.00
N LYS A 116 8.43 13.15 -33.58
CA LYS A 116 8.43 13.69 -34.93
C LYS A 116 7.76 12.64 -35.83
N ILE A 117 6.46 12.77 -36.07
CA ILE A 117 5.78 12.10 -37.18
C ILE A 117 6.27 12.86 -38.40
N THR A 118 7.48 12.49 -38.79
CA THR A 118 8.03 12.73 -40.12
C THR A 118 7.09 12.05 -41.09
N THR A 119 6.12 12.80 -41.61
CA THR A 119 5.77 12.93 -43.03
C THR A 119 6.07 11.74 -43.98
N VAL A 120 5.73 10.50 -43.62
CA VAL A 120 5.94 9.33 -44.52
C VAL A 120 4.69 8.44 -44.68
N LEU A 121 3.48 9.01 -44.64
CA LEU A 121 2.25 8.26 -44.99
C LEU A 121 1.34 8.96 -46.04
N LEU A 122 1.88 9.86 -46.86
CA LEU A 122 1.26 10.25 -48.13
C LEU A 122 2.05 9.58 -49.28
N PRO A 123 1.75 8.32 -49.65
CA PRO A 123 1.20 8.13 -51.00
C PRO A 123 0.29 6.88 -51.14
N LEU A 124 -0.72 6.70 -50.29
CA LEU A 124 -1.73 5.62 -50.46
C LEU A 124 -3.15 6.12 -50.75
N LEU A 125 -3.32 7.42 -50.98
CA LEU A 125 -4.61 8.04 -51.35
C LEU A 125 -4.68 8.47 -52.84
N ILE A 126 -3.78 7.97 -53.68
CA ILE A 126 -3.88 8.10 -55.14
C ILE A 126 -3.82 6.69 -55.74
N LEU A 127 -4.94 5.97 -55.61
CA LEU A 127 -5.33 4.90 -56.53
C LEU A 127 -6.85 4.88 -56.65
#